data_AF-A0A256KCT9-F1
#
_entry.id   AF-A0A256KCT9-F1
#
_cell.length_a   1.000
_cell.length_b   1.000
_cell.length_c   1.000
_cell.angle_alpha   90.00
_cell.angle_beta   90.00
_cell.angle_gamma   90.00
#
_symmetry.space_group_name_H-M   'P 1'
#
loop_
_entity.id
_entity.type
_entity.pdbx_description
1 polymer ?
#
loop_
_entity_poly.entity_id
_entity_poly.type
_entity_poly.pdbx_seq_one_letter_code
_entity_poly.pdbx_strand_id
1 'polypeptide(L)'
;MVEFETALLAIAAAFVLFAVVALYRVYDGPTTHDRVIAVNVAGTNTVIAITLVAAAFQQSTFLDVALVYALLNFLLSIAFSKFNVERGGVL
;
A
#
# COMPACT_ATOMS: atom_id res chain seq x y z
N MET A 1 22.64 -13.94 15.86
CA MET A 1 22.70 -12.72 15.03
C MET A 1 21.74 -12.99 13.88
N VAL A 2 20.74 -12.14 13.65
CA VAL A 2 19.79 -12.34 12.55
C VAL A 2 20.48 -11.91 11.26
N GLU A 3 20.47 -12.76 10.24
CA GLU A 3 21.00 -12.42 8.91
C GLU A 3 20.23 -11.23 8.33
N PHE A 4 20.91 -10.32 7.63
CA PHE A 4 20.32 -9.07 7.15
C PHE A 4 19.11 -9.30 6.25
N GLU A 5 19.16 -10.30 5.39
CA GLU A 5 18.06 -10.72 4.50
C GLU A 5 16.85 -11.21 5.30
N THR A 6 17.10 -11.94 6.39
CA THR A 6 16.03 -12.44 7.27
C THR A 6 15.35 -11.27 7.98
N ALA A 7 16.11 -10.24 8.38
CA ALA A 7 15.53 -9.03 8.95
C ALA A 7 14.66 -8.28 7.93
N LEU A 8 15.11 -8.13 6.68
CA LEU A 8 14.31 -7.51 5.62
C LEU A 8 13.00 -8.26 5.35
N LEU A 9 13.06 -9.59 5.26
CA LEU A 9 11.85 -10.42 5.06
C LEU A 9 10.90 -10.34 6.25
N ALA A 10 11.41 -10.31 7.48
CA ALA A 10 10.59 -10.14 8.68
C ALA A 10 9.87 -8.77 8.69
N ILE A 11 10.56 -7.70 8.30
CA ILE A 11 9.96 -6.36 8.18
C ILE A 11 8.92 -6.35 7.05
N ALA A 12 9.21 -6.95 5.90
CA ALA A 12 8.26 -7.08 4.79
C ALA A 12 6.98 -7.80 5.24
N ALA A 13 7.11 -8.91 5.98
CA ALA A 13 5.97 -9.64 6.53
C ALA A 13 5.15 -8.79 7.52
N ALA A 14 5.79 -7.95 8.33
CA ALA A 14 5.09 -7.01 9.20
C ALA A 14 4.27 -5.96 8.41
N PHE A 15 4.82 -5.43 7.31
CA PHE A 15 4.07 -4.53 6.42
C PHE A 15 2.89 -5.22 5.73
N VAL A 16 3.05 -6.49 5.32
CA VAL A 16 1.93 -7.28 4.81
C VAL A 16 0.85 -7.45 5.88
N LEU A 17 1.23 -7.74 7.13
CA LEU A 17 0.27 -7.82 8.23
C LEU A 17 -0.45 -6.49 8.45
N PHE A 18 0.26 -5.36 8.42
CA PHE A 18 -0.36 -4.03 8.51
C PHE A 18 -1.29 -3.73 7.33
N ALA A 19 -0.96 -4.18 6.12
CA ALA A 19 -1.87 -4.08 4.97
C ALA A 19 -3.16 -4.87 5.22
N VAL A 20 -3.06 -6.10 5.75
CA VAL A 20 -4.23 -6.92 6.11
C VAL A 20 -5.06 -6.26 7.21
N VAL A 21 -4.42 -5.72 8.24
CA VAL A 21 -5.13 -4.98 9.31
C VAL A 21 -5.82 -3.73 8.75
N ALA A 22 -5.23 -3.02 7.80
CA ALA A 22 -5.88 -1.88 7.16
C ALA A 22 -7.18 -2.25 6.44
N LEU A 23 -7.33 -3.50 5.98
CA LEU A 23 -8.58 -3.98 5.37
C LEU A 23 -9.77 -3.96 6.34
N TYR A 24 -9.55 -4.09 7.65
CA TYR A 24 -10.61 -3.89 8.64
C TYR A 24 -11.23 -2.50 8.49
N ARG A 25 -10.41 -1.46 8.28
CA ARG A 25 -10.89 -0.09 8.10
C ARG A 25 -11.52 0.12 6.71
N VAL A 26 -11.10 -0.63 5.70
CA VAL A 26 -11.77 -0.64 4.40
C VAL A 26 -13.22 -1.13 4.54
N TYR A 27 -13.44 -2.16 5.35
CA TYR A 27 -14.76 -2.72 5.60
C TYR A 27 -15.62 -1.84 6.53
N ASP A 28 -15.09 -1.53 7.73
CA ASP A 28 -15.84 -0.87 8.80
C ASP A 28 -15.47 0.63 8.97
N GLY A 29 -15.28 1.32 7.84
CA GLY A 29 -15.12 2.79 7.81
C GLY A 29 -16.46 3.54 7.97
N PRO A 30 -16.62 4.48 8.94
CA PRO A 30 -17.77 5.37 9.10
C PRO A 30 -18.03 6.24 7.89
N THR A 31 -16.97 6.72 7.23
CA THR A 31 -17.07 7.56 6.05
C THR A 31 -16.47 6.86 4.82
N THR A 32 -16.94 7.24 3.63
CA THR A 32 -16.33 6.78 2.37
C THR A 32 -14.86 7.22 2.27
N HIS A 33 -14.53 8.40 2.78
CA HIS A 33 -13.15 8.91 2.79
C HIS A 33 -12.23 8.02 3.63
N ASP A 34 -12.68 7.61 4.82
CA ASP A 34 -11.92 6.73 5.71
C ASP A 34 -11.61 5.39 5.02
N ARG A 35 -12.58 4.82 4.30
CA ARG A 35 -12.40 3.56 3.58
C ARG A 35 -11.38 3.71 2.45
N VAL A 36 -11.43 4.81 1.70
CA VAL A 36 -10.51 5.06 0.60
C VAL A 36 -9.09 5.31 1.09
N ILE A 37 -8.93 6.09 2.17
CA ILE A 37 -7.62 6.28 2.81
C ILE A 37 -7.07 4.92 3.28
N ALA A 38 -7.91 4.08 3.88
CA ALA A 38 -7.50 2.73 4.29
C ALA A 38 -7.03 1.86 3.11
N VAL A 39 -7.69 1.93 1.95
CA VAL A 39 -7.22 1.24 0.73
C VAL A 39 -5.86 1.77 0.30
N ASN A 40 -5.67 3.09 0.31
CA ASN A 40 -4.38 3.70 -0.07
C ASN A 40 -3.24 3.29 0.88
N VAL A 41 -3.52 3.20 2.19
CA VAL A 41 -2.57 2.70 3.20
C VAL A 41 -2.22 1.24 2.94
N ALA A 42 -3.21 0.38 2.66
CA ALA A 42 -2.96 -1.03 2.33
C ALA A 42 -2.09 -1.17 1.06
N GLY A 43 -2.35 -0.37 0.02
CA GLY A 43 -1.55 -0.35 -1.19
C GLY A 43 -0.11 0.14 -0.95
N THR A 44 0.08 1.17 -0.12
CA THR A 44 1.40 1.69 0.24
C THR A 44 2.22 0.67 1.02
N ASN A 45 1.61 -0.01 2.01
CA ASN A 45 2.26 -1.11 2.73
C ASN A 45 2.67 -2.26 1.80
N THR A 46 1.86 -2.54 0.77
CA THR A 46 2.18 -3.55 -0.25
C THR A 46 3.40 -3.15 -1.07
N VAL A 47 3.49 -1.88 -1.52
CA VAL A 47 4.66 -1.36 -2.25
C VAL A 47 5.94 -1.47 -1.41
N ILE A 48 5.87 -1.09 -0.12
CA ILE A 48 6.98 -1.22 0.82
C ILE A 48 7.40 -2.68 0.96
N ALA A 49 6.44 -3.59 1.14
CA ALA A 49 6.73 -5.03 1.25
C ALA A 49 7.44 -5.58 0.00
N ILE A 50 6.96 -5.24 -1.21
CA ILE A 50 7.60 -5.66 -2.47
C ILE A 50 9.03 -5.11 -2.57
N THR A 51 9.24 -3.85 -2.17
CA THR A 51 10.55 -3.19 -2.20
C THR A 51 11.56 -3.86 -1.25
N LEU A 52 11.12 -4.22 -0.04
CA LEU A 52 11.94 -4.94 0.93
C LEU A 52 12.27 -6.36 0.45
N VAL A 53 11.31 -7.04 -0.18
CA VAL A 53 11.53 -8.34 -0.83
C VAL A 53 12.55 -8.23 -1.96
N ALA A 54 12.49 -7.16 -2.77
CA ALA A 54 13.48 -6.88 -3.81
C ALA A 54 14.90 -6.78 -3.26
N ALA A 55 15.05 -6.04 -2.15
CA ALA A 55 16.34 -5.89 -1.46
C ALA A 55 16.82 -7.22 -0.85
N ALA A 56 15.94 -7.99 -0.21
CA ALA A 56 16.29 -9.26 0.43
C ALA A 56 16.77 -10.32 -0.57
N PHE A 57 16.17 -10.38 -1.76
CA PHE A 57 16.55 -11.34 -2.80
C PHE A 57 17.58 -10.80 -3.80
N GLN A 58 18.03 -9.56 -3.63
CA GLN A 58 18.92 -8.86 -4.58
C GLN A 58 18.41 -8.92 -6.03
N GLN A 59 17.09 -8.89 -6.22
CA GLN A 59 16.45 -8.90 -7.54
C GLN A 59 15.74 -7.57 -7.79
N SER A 60 16.36 -6.74 -8.63
CA SER A 60 15.83 -5.43 -9.01
C SER A 60 14.53 -5.50 -9.80
N THR A 61 14.21 -6.62 -10.47
CA THR A 61 12.95 -6.80 -11.22
C THR A 61 11.71 -6.63 -10.35
N PHE A 62 11.80 -6.92 -9.04
CA PHE A 62 10.71 -6.66 -8.11
C PHE A 62 10.46 -5.16 -7.87
N LEU A 63 11.47 -4.30 -8.09
CA LEU A 63 11.28 -2.85 -8.02
C LEU A 63 10.41 -2.33 -9.17
N ASP A 64 10.51 -2.93 -10.36
CA ASP A 64 9.63 -2.57 -11.48
C ASP A 64 8.16 -2.84 -11.11
N VAL A 65 7.90 -3.97 -10.45
CA VAL A 65 6.57 -4.32 -9.93
C VAL A 65 6.14 -3.34 -8.84
N ALA A 66 7.03 -2.99 -7.91
CA ALA A 66 6.74 -2.02 -6.84
C ALA A 66 6.38 -0.63 -7.41
N LEU A 67 7.11 -0.17 -8.44
CA LEU A 67 6.86 1.10 -9.11
C LEU A 67 5.50 1.11 -9.81
N VAL A 68 5.15 0.05 -10.53
CA VAL A 68 3.82 -0.09 -11.15
C VAL A 68 2.73 -0.06 -10.08
N TYR A 69 2.89 -0.81 -8.98
CA TYR A 69 1.93 -0.80 -7.87
C TYR A 69 1.81 0.57 -7.21
N ALA A 70 2.92 1.31 -7.05
CA ALA A 70 2.91 2.66 -6.49
C ALA A 70 2.10 3.62 -7.36
N LEU A 71 2.30 3.56 -8.69
CA LEU A 71 1.54 4.37 -9.64
C LEU A 71 0.04 4.01 -9.64
N LEU A 72 -0.29 2.72 -9.59
CA LEU A 72 -1.69 2.27 -9.50
C LEU A 72 -2.35 2.72 -8.19
N ASN A 73 -1.65 2.61 -7.07
CA ASN A 73 -2.15 3.04 -5.76
C ASN A 73 -2.41 4.56 -5.71
N PHE A 74 -1.51 5.34 -6.31
CA PHE A 74 -1.69 6.78 -6.44
C PHE A 74 -2.84 7.15 -7.38
N LEU A 75 -2.98 6.44 -8.50
CA LEU A 75 -4.06 6.64 -9.46
C LEU A 75 -5.44 6.43 -8.82
N LEU A 76 -5.58 5.46 -7.92
CA LEU A 76 -6.82 5.22 -7.19
C LEU A 76 -7.23 6.42 -6.33
N SER A 77 -6.27 7.07 -5.66
CA SER A 77 -6.52 8.29 -4.88
C SER A 77 -6.92 9.48 -5.76
N ILE A 78 -6.26 9.65 -6.92
CA ILE A 78 -6.65 10.69 -7.88
C ILE A 78 -8.07 10.44 -8.41
N ALA A 79 -8.36 9.20 -8.82
CA ALA A 79 -9.67 8.83 -9.36
C ALA A 79 -10.79 9.11 -8.33
N PHE A 80 -10.55 8.75 -7.07
CA PHE A 80 -11.49 9.05 -5.99
C PHE A 80 -11.65 10.56 -5.75
N SER A 81 -10.54 11.30 -5.72
CA SER A 81 -10.57 12.77 -5.56
C SER A 81 -11.40 13.43 -6.65
N LYS A 82 -11.20 13.03 -7.92
CA LYS A 82 -11.94 13.58 -9.07
C LYS A 82 -13.42 13.27 -8.99
N PHE A 83 -13.76 12.02 -8.65
CA PHE A 83 -15.16 11.59 -8.49
C PHE A 83 -15.89 12.36 -7.38
N ASN A 84 -15.21 12.65 -6.28
CA ASN A 84 -15.80 13.41 -5.17
C ASN A 84 -16.10 14.86 -5.57
N VAL A 85 -15.15 15.52 -6.26
CA VAL A 85 -15.30 16.90 -6.75
C VAL A 85 -16.42 17.01 -7.81
N GLU A 86 -16.51 16.08 -8.76
CA GLU A 86 -17.55 16.08 -9.81
C GLU A 86 -18.98 15.94 -9.25
N ARG A 87 -19.13 15.48 -8.00
CA ARG A 87 -20.42 15.37 -7.31
C ARG A 87 -20.68 16.49 -6.29
N GLY A 88 -19.91 17.58 -6.35
CA GLY A 88 -20.09 18.75 -5.49
C GLY A 88 -19.48 18.61 -4.09
N GLY A 89 -18.60 17.63 -3.88
CA GLY A 89 -17.79 17.55 -2.67
C GLY A 89 -16.66 18.58 -2.69
N VAL A 90 -16.38 19.18 -1.53
CA VAL A 90 -15.23 20.06 -1.30
C VAL A 90 -14.18 19.31 -0.51
N LEU A 91 -12.91 19.44 -0.94
CA LEU A 91 -11.73 18.94 -0.22
C LEU A 91 -11.69 19.49 1.21
#